data_AF-A0A7C0VAK3-F1
#
_entry.id   AF-A0A7C0VAK3-F1
#
_cell.length_a   1.000
_cell.length_b   1.000
_cell.length_c   1.000
_cell.angle_alpha   90.00
_cell.angle_beta   90.00
_cell.angle_gamma   90.00
#
_symmetry.space_group_name_H-M   'P 1'
#
loop_
_entity.id
_entity.type
_entity.pdbx_description
1 polymer ?
#
loop_
_entity_poly.entity_id
_entity_poly.type
_entity_poly.pdbx_seq_one_letter_code
_entity_poly.pdbx_strand_id
1 'polypeptide(L)' 'TQMSGKWPSIEFDYHWHIEVIPKLTRVAGFEWGTGFYINPIPPENASEFLKE' A
#
# COMPACT_ATOMS: atom_id res chain seq x y z
N THR A 1 6.69 28.72 -13.97
CA THR A 1 7.70 28.39 -12.94
C THR A 1 7.80 26.89 -12.87
N GLN A 2 8.78 26.32 -13.58
CA GLN A 2 8.96 24.89 -13.78
C GLN A 2 9.43 24.26 -12.47
N MET A 3 8.56 23.53 -11.77
CA MET A 3 9.01 22.64 -10.70
C MET A 3 9.62 21.39 -11.34
N SER A 4 10.83 21.54 -11.89
CA SER A 4 11.67 20.42 -12.32
C SER A 4 12.19 19.71 -11.07
N GLY A 5 11.34 18.93 -10.44
CA GLY A 5 11.66 18.17 -9.23
C GLY A 5 11.91 16.71 -9.58
N LYS A 6 13.20 16.29 -9.61
CA LYS A 6 13.77 14.93 -9.43
C LYS A 6 13.20 13.72 -10.22
N TRP A 7 12.04 13.80 -10.86
CA TRP A 7 11.30 12.69 -11.48
C TRP A 7 10.62 13.16 -12.77
N PRO A 8 11.34 13.19 -13.90
CA PRO A 8 10.86 13.80 -15.15
C PRO A 8 9.67 13.05 -15.79
N SER A 9 9.45 11.79 -15.42
CA SER A 9 8.39 10.93 -15.97
C SER A 9 7.16 10.83 -15.06
N ILE A 10 7.09 11.60 -13.96
CA ILE A 10 6.02 11.46 -12.96
C ILE A 10 4.61 11.58 -13.54
N GLU A 11 4.41 12.42 -14.55
CA GLU A 11 3.12 12.60 -15.22
C GLU A 11 2.66 11.36 -16.00
N PHE A 12 3.59 10.48 -16.38
CA PHE A 12 3.33 9.23 -17.11
C PHE A 12 3.37 7.99 -16.20
N ASP A 13 4.18 8.02 -15.14
CA ASP A 13 4.38 6.87 -14.24
C ASP A 13 3.40 6.83 -13.07
N TYR A 14 2.87 8.00 -12.65
CA TYR A 14 1.94 8.06 -11.53
C TYR A 14 0.49 7.88 -11.97
N HIS A 15 -0.17 6.87 -11.39
CA HIS A 15 -1.61 6.70 -11.49
C HIS A 15 -2.22 6.76 -10.09
N TRP A 16 -3.16 7.67 -9.89
CA TRP A 16 -3.83 7.83 -8.60
C TRP A 16 -4.55 6.52 -8.23
N HIS A 17 -4.48 6.17 -6.95
CA HIS A 17 -5.25 5.08 -6.36
C HIS A 17 -5.51 5.37 -4.88
N ILE A 18 -6.45 4.65 -4.30
CA ILE A 18 -6.75 4.69 -2.87
C ILE A 18 -6.43 3.30 -2.31
N GLU A 19 -5.65 3.27 -1.24
CA GLU A 19 -5.33 2.03 -0.52
C GLU A 19 -6.09 1.99 0.81
N VAL A 20 -6.75 0.86 1.09
CA VAL A 20 -7.47 0.62 2.34
C VAL A 20 -6.80 -0.55 3.06
N ILE A 21 -6.22 -0.27 4.22
CA ILE A 21 -5.50 -1.27 5.02
C ILE A 21 -6.27 -1.51 6.33
N PRO A 22 -7.10 -2.57 6.41
CA PRO A 22 -7.82 -2.90 7.64
C PRO A 22 -6.84 -3.42 8.70
N LYS A 23 -6.77 -2.75 9.85
CA LYS A 23 -5.99 -3.22 11.00
C LYS A 23 -6.78 -4.27 11.78
N LEU A 24 -6.61 -5.53 11.39
CA LEU A 24 -7.31 -6.68 12.01
C LEU A 24 -6.67 -7.14 13.33
N THR A 25 -5.42 -6.77 13.59
CA THR A 25 -4.65 -7.12 14.78
C THR A 25 -3.95 -5.89 15.36
N ARG A 26 -3.55 -5.95 16.64
CA ARG A 26 -2.66 -4.92 17.20
C ARG A 26 -1.29 -5.05 16.54
N VAL A 27 -0.84 -3.95 15.94
CA VAL A 27 0.52 -3.79 15.40
C VAL A 27 1.54 -4.12 16.51
N ALA A 28 2.41 -5.11 16.28
CA ALA A 28 3.41 -5.54 17.25
C ALA A 28 4.71 -4.73 17.10
N GLY A 29 5.69 -5.02 17.94
CA GLY A 29 6.96 -4.26 17.97
C GLY A 29 7.76 -4.33 16.67
N PHE A 30 7.58 -5.39 15.87
CA PHE A 30 8.26 -5.56 14.58
C PHE A 30 7.74 -4.57 13.52
N GLU A 31 6.42 -4.45 13.36
CA GLU A 31 5.85 -3.56 12.35
C GLU A 31 6.08 -2.09 12.70
N TRP A 32 6.05 -1.74 14.01
CA TRP A 32 6.43 -0.39 14.47
C TRP A 32 7.90 -0.07 14.25
N GLY A 33 8.80 -1.05 14.47
CA GLY A 33 10.23 -0.85 14.38
C GLY A 33 10.76 -0.78 12.94
N THR A 34 10.07 -1.42 11.99
CA THR A 34 10.56 -1.57 10.61
C THR A 34 9.70 -0.85 9.57
N GLY A 35 8.43 -0.54 9.87
CA GLY A 35 7.48 -0.03 8.88
C GLY A 35 6.97 -1.07 7.90
N PHE A 36 7.37 -2.35 8.04
CA PHE A 36 6.83 -3.46 7.26
C PHE A 36 5.60 -4.05 7.92
N TYR A 37 4.61 -4.39 7.10
CA TYR A 37 3.42 -5.12 7.52
C TYR A 37 3.53 -6.59 7.13
N ILE A 38 3.15 -7.47 8.04
CA ILE A 38 2.96 -8.89 7.74
C ILE A 38 1.51 -9.07 7.32
N ASN A 39 1.27 -9.45 6.06
CA ASN A 39 -0.06 -9.78 5.59
C ASN A 39 -0.32 -11.28 5.78
N PRO A 40 -1.22 -11.69 6.71
CA PRO A 40 -1.50 -13.10 6.95
C PRO A 40 -2.40 -13.72 5.87
N ILE A 41 -3.05 -12.92 5.04
CA ILE A 41 -3.99 -13.39 4.01
C ILE A 41 -3.41 -13.10 2.63
N PRO A 42 -3.18 -14.12 1.79
CA PRO A 42 -2.69 -13.90 0.44
C PRO A 42 -3.74 -13.14 -0.39
N PRO A 43 -3.30 -12.30 -1.36
CA PRO A 43 -4.20 -11.45 -2.13
C PRO A 43 -5.24 -12.25 -2.92
N GLU A 44 -4.92 -13.48 -3.34
CA GLU A 44 -5.83 -14.38 -4.06
C GLU A 44 -7.08 -14.66 -3.21
N ASN A 45 -6.89 -15.06 -1.96
CA ASN A 45 -7.98 -15.36 -1.02
C ASN A 45 -8.77 -14.10 -0.64
N ALA A 46 -8.07 -12.98 -0.41
CA ALA A 46 -8.74 -11.71 -0.10
C ALA A 46 -9.63 -11.24 -1.25
N SER A 47 -9.16 -11.41 -2.49
CA SER A 47 -9.92 -11.04 -3.69
C SER A 47 -11.15 -11.91 -3.91
N GLU A 48 -11.09 -13.19 -3.54
CA GLU A 48 -12.24 -14.10 -3.61
C GLU A 48 -13.30 -13.68 -2.59
N PHE A 49 -12.91 -13.43 -1.34
CA PHE A 49 -13.83 -13.03 -0.28
C PHE A 49 -14.53 -11.68 -0.52
N LEU A 50 -13.83 -10.70 -1.12
CA LEU A 50 -14.40 -9.37 -1.39
C LEU A 50 -15.32 -9.30 -2.62
N LYS A 51 -15.37 -10.36 -3.44
CA LYS A 51 -16.26 -10.42 -4.62
C LYS A 51 -17.69 -10.84 -4.28
N GLU A 52 -17.89 -11.48 -3.13
CA GLU A 52 -19.19 -11.90 -2.61
C GLU A 52 -19.97 -10.71 -2.02
#